data_AF-A0A5C8KH42-F1
#
_entry.id   AF-A0A5C8KH42-F1
#
_cell.length_a   1.000
_cell.length_b   1.000
_cell.length_c   1.000
_cell.angle_alpha   90.00
_cell.angle_beta   90.00
_cell.angle_gamma   90.00
#
_symmetry.space_group_name_H-M   'P 1'
#
loop_
_entity.id
_entity.type
_entity.pdbx_description
1 polymer ?
#
loop_
_entity_poly.entity_id
_entity_poly.type
_entity_poly.pdbx_seq_one_letter_code
_entity_poly.pdbx_strand_id
1 'polypeptide(L)'
;MRSPSRPRPSASATTPAADAGDVLPPDTYARWIEQKGRYLGRDRKVERWRPIFAAQKLHEAAVEANAMARLSPVSTLVKDTAQARGLPRVESTLKITIDDPRDAMREFKATEVEDLACFEATLQRLESDIGLLRGRANAWATGDLDILRELSGADPGSACIQALLGTGMLARRGFDDLEARVHASWLAAAEQALVEYPVTVGAIPMSEALRPGGLLAQLAARGYTVRAPDEFEDDEYDDAGAGVEVSTAATAEHPAD
;
A
#
# COMPACT_ATOMS: atom_id res chain seq x y z
N MET A 1 21.00 60.75 -23.27
CA MET A 1 20.01 59.69 -23.60
C MET A 1 20.75 58.40 -23.92
N ARG A 2 20.15 57.27 -23.52
CA ARG A 2 20.57 55.84 -23.68
C ARG A 2 21.46 55.26 -22.57
N SER A 3 20.80 54.70 -21.56
CA SER A 3 21.33 53.70 -20.63
C SER A 3 21.62 52.37 -21.35
N PRO A 4 22.60 51.57 -20.92
CA PRO A 4 22.86 50.26 -21.48
C PRO A 4 21.85 49.22 -20.95
N SER A 5 21.23 48.49 -21.86
CA SER A 5 20.25 47.44 -21.58
C SER A 5 20.92 46.22 -20.93
N ARG A 6 20.42 45.80 -19.75
CA ARG A 6 20.80 44.52 -19.13
C ARG A 6 20.31 43.34 -19.99
N PRO A 7 21.07 42.25 -20.11
CA PRO A 7 20.60 41.03 -20.76
C PRO A 7 19.49 40.38 -19.92
N ARG A 8 18.44 39.91 -20.60
CA ARG A 8 17.36 39.13 -19.98
C ARG A 8 17.92 37.79 -19.48
N PRO A 9 17.53 37.30 -18.30
CA PRO A 9 17.84 35.93 -17.90
C PRO A 9 17.17 34.97 -18.88
N SER A 10 17.96 34.08 -19.46
CA SER A 10 17.53 32.94 -20.25
C SER A 10 16.52 32.11 -19.46
N ALA A 11 15.33 31.93 -20.02
CA ALA A 11 14.31 31.06 -19.47
C ALA A 11 14.91 29.64 -19.33
N SER A 12 14.95 29.13 -18.10
CA SER A 12 15.25 27.73 -17.83
C SER A 12 14.22 26.88 -18.59
N ALA A 13 14.68 26.19 -19.63
CA ALA A 13 13.86 25.21 -20.34
C ALA A 13 13.47 24.13 -19.32
N THR A 14 12.19 24.10 -18.96
CA THR A 14 11.61 22.94 -18.28
C THR A 14 11.50 21.86 -19.35
N THR A 15 12.40 20.89 -19.33
CA THR A 15 12.29 19.69 -20.18
C THR A 15 10.97 19.00 -19.82
N PRO A 16 10.04 18.80 -20.78
CA PRO A 16 8.86 17.99 -20.51
C PRO A 16 9.31 16.57 -20.16
N ALA A 17 8.72 15.99 -19.11
CA ALA A 17 8.98 14.59 -18.76
C ALA A 17 8.64 13.72 -19.98
N ALA A 18 9.59 12.93 -20.45
CA ALA A 18 9.47 12.26 -21.72
C ALA A 18 8.49 11.06 -21.65
N ASP A 19 7.79 10.82 -22.75
CA ASP A 19 6.66 9.89 -22.86
C ASP A 19 7.13 8.43 -22.67
N ALA A 20 6.34 7.59 -22.01
CA ALA A 20 6.70 6.18 -21.81
C ALA A 20 6.97 5.42 -23.13
N GLY A 21 6.34 5.80 -24.24
CA GLY A 21 6.65 5.22 -25.56
C GLY A 21 8.04 5.59 -26.11
N ASP A 22 8.59 6.73 -25.72
CA ASP A 22 9.79 7.31 -26.33
C ASP A 22 11.05 7.12 -25.47
N VAL A 23 10.89 6.79 -24.19
CA VAL A 23 11.99 6.72 -23.20
C VAL A 23 12.41 5.30 -22.85
N LEU A 24 11.56 4.32 -23.11
CA LEU A 24 11.82 2.94 -22.71
C LEU A 24 12.86 2.27 -23.63
N PRO A 25 13.85 1.54 -23.07
CA PRO A 25 14.71 0.66 -23.86
C PRO A 25 13.87 -0.32 -24.71
N PRO A 26 14.34 -0.73 -25.91
CA PRO A 26 13.56 -1.59 -26.81
C PRO A 26 13.04 -2.87 -26.17
N ASP A 27 13.86 -3.55 -25.36
CA ASP A 27 13.47 -4.79 -24.67
C ASP A 27 12.37 -4.53 -23.63
N THR A 28 12.50 -3.43 -22.87
CA THR A 28 11.51 -2.99 -21.89
C THR A 28 10.19 -2.60 -22.57
N TYR A 29 10.25 -1.93 -23.73
CA TYR A 29 9.06 -1.60 -24.52
C TYR A 29 8.35 -2.85 -25.06
N ALA A 30 9.08 -3.87 -25.52
CA ALA A 30 8.50 -5.12 -25.99
C ALA A 30 7.71 -5.85 -24.89
N ARG A 31 8.31 -5.98 -23.70
CA ARG A 31 7.66 -6.53 -22.50
C ARG A 31 6.44 -5.71 -22.08
N TRP A 32 6.55 -4.39 -22.11
CA TRP A 32 5.44 -3.48 -21.85
C TRP A 32 4.25 -3.74 -22.78
N ILE A 33 4.48 -3.89 -24.09
CA ILE A 33 3.41 -4.10 -25.06
C ILE A 33 2.65 -5.40 -24.79
N GLU A 34 3.35 -6.46 -24.38
CA GLU A 34 2.73 -7.73 -23.97
C GLU A 34 1.83 -7.54 -22.73
N GLN A 35 2.38 -7.01 -21.64
CA GLN A 35 1.64 -6.82 -20.39
C GLN A 35 0.49 -5.82 -20.55
N LYS A 36 0.72 -4.73 -21.28
CA LYS A 36 -0.31 -3.75 -21.63
C LYS A 36 -1.43 -4.42 -22.42
N GLY A 37 -1.10 -5.24 -23.43
CA GLY A 37 -2.10 -5.97 -24.20
C GLY A 37 -2.98 -6.86 -23.32
N ARG A 38 -2.38 -7.50 -22.31
CA ARG A 38 -3.06 -8.38 -21.35
C ARG A 38 -3.99 -7.63 -20.38
N TYR A 39 -3.55 -6.52 -19.82
CA TYR A 39 -4.25 -5.87 -18.69
C TYR A 39 -4.92 -4.52 -19.03
N LEU A 40 -4.39 -3.79 -20.01
CA LEU A 40 -4.87 -2.46 -20.41
C LEU A 40 -5.45 -2.43 -21.83
N GLY A 41 -5.33 -3.52 -22.58
CA GLY A 41 -5.78 -3.64 -23.95
C GLY A 41 -5.18 -2.56 -24.86
N ARG A 42 -6.04 -1.79 -25.53
CA ARG A 42 -5.66 -0.80 -26.54
C ARG A 42 -5.52 0.63 -26.02
N ASP A 43 -5.43 0.84 -24.71
CA ASP A 43 -5.27 2.20 -24.18
C ASP A 43 -3.93 2.79 -24.65
N ARG A 44 -3.99 3.75 -25.58
CA ARG A 44 -2.81 4.45 -26.11
C ARG A 44 -2.45 5.68 -25.28
N LYS A 45 -3.33 6.12 -24.38
CA LYS A 45 -3.07 7.33 -23.56
C LYS A 45 -1.95 7.06 -22.56
N VAL A 46 -1.88 5.85 -22.02
CA VAL A 46 -0.86 5.43 -21.05
C VAL A 46 0.56 5.48 -21.61
N GLU A 47 0.76 5.38 -22.93
CA GLU A 47 2.08 5.49 -23.55
C GLU A 47 2.62 6.93 -23.56
N ARG A 48 1.74 7.92 -23.32
CA ARG A 48 2.11 9.35 -23.21
C ARG A 48 2.26 9.80 -21.76
N TRP A 49 2.14 8.88 -20.82
CA TRP A 49 2.32 9.20 -19.40
C TRP A 49 3.80 9.04 -19.05
N ARG A 50 4.23 9.66 -17.95
CA ARG A 50 5.52 9.33 -17.35
C ARG A 50 5.54 7.84 -17.00
N PRO A 51 6.67 7.12 -17.19
CA PRO A 51 6.71 5.68 -16.98
C PRO A 51 6.19 5.26 -15.60
N ILE A 52 6.53 5.96 -14.52
CA ILE A 52 6.03 5.65 -13.17
C ILE A 52 4.48 5.58 -13.09
N PHE A 53 3.77 6.47 -13.76
CA PHE A 53 2.30 6.47 -13.77
C PHE A 53 1.73 5.38 -14.68
N ALA A 54 2.38 5.10 -15.81
CA ALA A 54 1.99 4.01 -16.69
C ALA A 54 2.18 2.64 -16.01
N ALA A 55 3.31 2.46 -15.30
CA ALA A 55 3.59 1.28 -14.48
C ALA A 55 2.55 1.11 -13.36
N GLN A 56 2.26 2.16 -12.61
CA GLN A 56 1.22 2.12 -11.57
C GLN A 56 -0.14 1.72 -12.15
N LYS A 57 -0.54 2.31 -13.28
CA LYS A 57 -1.81 1.99 -13.93
C LYS A 57 -1.87 0.53 -14.40
N LEU A 58 -0.77 0.02 -14.95
CA LEU A 58 -0.66 -1.38 -15.35
C LEU A 58 -0.76 -2.33 -14.15
N HIS A 59 -0.04 -2.02 -13.07
CA HIS A 59 -0.09 -2.79 -11.84
C HIS A 59 -1.51 -2.85 -11.26
N GLU A 60 -2.19 -1.72 -11.17
CA GLU A 60 -3.59 -1.65 -10.69
C GLU A 60 -4.53 -2.51 -11.55
N ALA A 61 -4.40 -2.44 -12.88
CA ALA A 61 -5.21 -3.24 -13.79
C ALA A 61 -4.90 -4.74 -13.68
N ALA A 62 -3.63 -5.10 -13.46
CA ALA A 62 -3.24 -6.49 -13.23
C ALA A 62 -3.78 -7.04 -11.91
N VAL A 63 -3.74 -6.26 -10.83
CA VAL A 63 -4.33 -6.63 -9.53
C VAL A 63 -5.83 -6.88 -9.68
N GLU A 64 -6.54 -5.98 -10.36
CA GLU A 64 -7.98 -6.11 -10.62
C GLU A 64 -8.32 -7.32 -11.51
N ALA A 65 -7.58 -7.53 -12.60
CA ALA A 65 -7.79 -8.66 -13.51
C ALA A 65 -7.55 -10.03 -12.85
N ASN A 66 -6.81 -10.06 -11.74
CA ASN A 66 -6.57 -11.26 -10.94
C ASN A 66 -7.48 -11.35 -9.71
N ALA A 67 -8.55 -10.55 -9.63
CA ALA A 67 -9.54 -10.53 -8.55
C ALA A 67 -8.93 -10.28 -7.15
N MET A 68 -7.81 -9.55 -7.10
CA MET A 68 -7.17 -9.15 -5.84
C MET A 68 -7.65 -7.76 -5.42
N ALA A 69 -7.88 -7.57 -4.12
CA ALA A 69 -8.28 -6.27 -3.58
C ALA A 69 -7.09 -5.31 -3.53
N ARG A 70 -7.29 -4.05 -3.97
CA ARG A 70 -6.26 -2.98 -3.89
C ARG A 70 -6.07 -2.44 -2.47
N LEU A 71 -7.15 -2.41 -1.69
CA LEU A 71 -7.17 -1.94 -0.30
C LEU A 71 -7.70 -3.07 0.57
N SER A 72 -7.22 -3.14 1.82
CA SER A 72 -7.70 -4.12 2.79
C SER A 72 -9.19 -3.87 3.09
N PRO A 73 -10.11 -4.79 2.72
CA PRO A 73 -11.52 -4.66 3.07
C PRO A 73 -11.72 -4.66 4.59
N VAL A 74 -10.85 -5.39 5.30
CA VAL A 74 -10.88 -5.53 6.76
C VAL A 74 -10.58 -4.20 7.44
N SER A 75 -9.60 -3.43 6.97
CA SER A 75 -9.29 -2.12 7.59
C SER A 75 -10.46 -1.14 7.49
N THR A 76 -11.16 -1.12 6.37
CA THR A 76 -12.39 -0.32 6.21
C THR A 76 -13.49 -0.84 7.13
N LEU A 77 -13.72 -2.15 7.16
CA LEU A 77 -14.74 -2.75 8.01
C LEU A 77 -14.50 -2.47 9.51
N VAL A 78 -13.26 -2.61 9.99
CA VAL A 78 -12.88 -2.33 11.38
C VAL A 78 -13.13 -0.86 11.70
N LYS A 79 -12.71 0.05 10.81
CA LYS A 79 -12.92 1.50 11.00
C LYS A 79 -14.40 1.86 11.05
N ASP A 80 -15.19 1.38 10.09
CA ASP A 80 -16.61 1.70 9.99
C ASP A 80 -17.40 1.09 11.16
N THR A 81 -17.04 -0.13 11.59
CA THR A 81 -17.64 -0.79 12.76
C THR A 81 -17.33 -0.02 14.04
N ALA A 82 -16.08 0.38 14.25
CA ALA A 82 -15.68 1.17 15.42
C ALA A 82 -16.43 2.51 15.46
N GLN A 83 -16.56 3.18 14.32
CA GLN A 83 -17.30 4.43 14.20
C GLN A 83 -18.80 4.25 14.49
N ALA A 84 -19.44 3.24 13.87
CA ALA A 84 -20.86 2.97 14.04
C ALA A 84 -21.23 2.63 15.50
N ARG A 85 -20.29 2.03 16.24
CA ARG A 85 -20.45 1.67 17.65
C ARG A 85 -19.93 2.72 18.63
N GLY A 86 -19.39 3.85 18.15
CA GLY A 86 -18.82 4.91 18.99
C GLY A 86 -17.64 4.44 19.84
N LEU A 87 -16.87 3.45 19.37
CA LEU A 87 -15.71 2.94 20.10
C LEU A 87 -14.57 3.98 20.07
N PRO A 88 -13.84 4.16 21.18
CA PRO A 88 -12.62 4.97 21.19
C PRO A 88 -11.63 4.49 20.13
N ARG A 89 -10.94 5.44 19.50
CA ARG A 89 -9.93 5.17 18.46
C ARG A 89 -8.62 5.83 18.85
N VAL A 90 -7.57 5.02 18.96
CA VAL A 90 -6.20 5.53 19.08
C VAL A 90 -5.63 5.69 17.67
N GLU A 91 -5.31 6.92 17.28
CA GLU A 91 -4.80 7.22 15.95
C GLU A 91 -3.31 6.85 15.84
N SER A 92 -2.98 5.92 14.94
CA SER A 92 -1.59 5.54 14.61
C SER A 92 -1.04 6.27 13.37
N THR A 93 -1.86 7.11 12.73
CA THR A 93 -1.55 7.77 11.47
C THR A 93 -0.45 8.82 11.62
N LEU A 94 0.70 8.60 10.99
CA LEU A 94 1.74 9.62 10.84
C LEU A 94 1.31 10.67 9.81
N LYS A 95 1.08 11.91 10.26
CA LYS A 95 0.82 13.03 9.36
C LYS A 95 2.14 13.57 8.83
N ILE A 96 2.33 13.47 7.52
CA ILE A 96 3.47 14.06 6.82
C ILE A 96 3.00 15.37 6.18
N THR A 97 3.67 16.46 6.52
CA THR A 97 3.49 17.74 5.85
C THR A 97 4.64 17.94 4.89
N ILE A 98 4.31 18.18 3.61
CA ILE A 98 5.30 18.58 2.61
C ILE A 98 5.30 20.10 2.57
N ASP A 99 6.40 20.68 3.03
CA ASP A 99 6.63 22.11 2.89
C ASP A 99 6.84 22.48 1.42
N ASP A 100 6.32 23.63 1.03
CA ASP A 100 6.40 24.17 -0.34
C ASP A 100 5.99 23.17 -1.44
N PRO A 101 4.70 22.76 -1.52
CA PRO A 101 4.24 21.73 -2.44
C PRO A 101 4.47 22.08 -3.92
N ARG A 102 4.56 23.37 -4.26
CA ARG A 102 4.91 23.83 -5.62
C ARG A 102 6.35 23.50 -5.98
N ASP A 103 7.27 23.69 -5.04
CA ASP A 103 8.68 23.40 -5.25
C ASP A 103 8.95 21.91 -5.22
N ALA A 104 8.28 21.16 -4.34
CA ALA A 104 8.28 19.69 -4.37
C ALA A 104 7.79 19.15 -5.71
N MET A 105 6.70 19.70 -6.25
CA MET A 105 6.18 19.31 -7.56
C MET A 105 7.13 19.69 -8.71
N ARG A 106 7.78 20.85 -8.63
CA ARG A 106 8.78 21.27 -9.63
C ARG A 106 10.01 20.37 -9.60
N GLU A 107 10.52 20.03 -8.42
CA GLU A 107 11.64 19.10 -8.26
C GLU A 107 11.26 17.69 -8.71
N PHE A 108 10.07 17.19 -8.35
CA PHE A 108 9.58 15.89 -8.82
C PHE A 108 9.42 15.82 -10.35
N LYS A 109 9.11 16.96 -11.00
CA LYS A 109 9.08 17.06 -12.46
C LYS A 109 10.46 17.17 -13.09
N ALA A 110 11.40 17.85 -12.42
CA ALA A 110 12.76 18.07 -12.88
C ALA A 110 13.68 16.87 -12.60
N THR A 111 13.30 16.01 -11.66
CA THR A 111 13.99 14.77 -11.35
C THR A 111 13.40 13.71 -12.26
N GLU A 112 14.25 13.11 -13.09
CA GLU A 112 14.06 11.73 -13.49
C GLU A 112 14.18 10.91 -12.20
N VAL A 113 13.09 10.88 -11.42
CA VAL A 113 12.85 9.79 -10.48
C VAL A 113 13.13 8.51 -11.26
N GLU A 114 13.63 7.45 -10.61
CA GLU A 114 13.97 6.17 -11.26
C GLU A 114 12.71 5.48 -11.83
N ASP A 115 12.00 6.18 -12.72
CA ASP A 115 10.76 5.88 -13.39
C ASP A 115 10.99 4.61 -14.20
N LEU A 116 12.18 4.49 -14.83
CA LEU A 116 12.59 3.28 -15.53
C LEU A 116 12.78 2.09 -14.57
N ALA A 117 13.48 2.26 -13.44
CA ALA A 117 13.67 1.16 -12.49
C ALA A 117 12.35 0.68 -11.88
N CYS A 118 11.47 1.61 -11.48
CA CYS A 118 10.11 1.29 -11.03
C CYS A 118 9.29 0.59 -12.13
N PHE A 119 9.41 1.05 -13.38
CA PHE A 119 8.73 0.46 -14.51
C PHE A 119 9.20 -0.98 -14.77
N GLU A 120 10.51 -1.21 -14.80
CA GLU A 120 11.11 -2.52 -14.99
C GLU A 120 10.76 -3.48 -13.85
N ALA A 121 10.82 -3.03 -12.60
CA ALA A 121 10.42 -3.81 -11.44
C ALA A 121 8.93 -4.18 -11.48
N THR A 122 8.08 -3.27 -11.98
CA THR A 122 6.65 -3.56 -12.18
C THR A 122 6.46 -4.64 -13.24
N LEU A 123 7.12 -4.53 -14.40
CA LEU A 123 7.03 -5.54 -15.45
C LEU A 123 7.52 -6.90 -14.95
N GLN A 124 8.69 -6.93 -14.29
CA GLN A 124 9.24 -8.16 -13.72
C GLN A 124 8.25 -8.82 -12.77
N ARG A 125 7.67 -8.07 -11.84
CA ARG A 125 6.68 -8.60 -10.89
C ARG A 125 5.44 -9.18 -11.59
N LEU A 126 4.96 -8.53 -12.65
CA LEU A 126 3.81 -9.04 -13.40
C LEU A 126 4.12 -10.31 -14.19
N GLU A 127 5.36 -10.45 -14.64
CA GLU A 127 5.83 -11.60 -15.42
C GLU A 127 6.13 -12.82 -14.55
N SER A 128 6.80 -12.63 -13.41
CA SER A 128 7.27 -13.74 -12.56
C SER A 128 6.37 -14.00 -11.34
N ASP A 129 5.78 -12.96 -10.76
CA ASP A 129 5.29 -13.05 -9.37
C ASP A 129 3.76 -13.01 -9.26
N ILE A 130 3.03 -12.74 -10.34
CA ILE A 130 1.56 -12.59 -10.26
C ILE A 130 0.87 -13.86 -9.75
N GLY A 131 1.42 -15.04 -10.05
CA GLY A 131 0.96 -16.31 -9.51
C GLY A 131 1.19 -16.44 -8.00
N LEU A 132 2.35 -15.98 -7.52
CA LEU A 132 2.70 -15.95 -6.10
C LEU A 132 1.81 -14.97 -5.33
N LEU A 133 1.55 -13.79 -5.89
CA LEU A 133 0.65 -12.79 -5.30
C LEU A 133 -0.78 -13.34 -5.16
N ARG A 134 -1.27 -14.07 -6.17
CA ARG A 134 -2.56 -14.75 -6.10
C ARG A 134 -2.57 -15.85 -5.04
N GLY A 135 -1.52 -16.68 -4.97
CA GLY A 135 -1.37 -17.71 -3.94
C GLY A 135 -1.43 -17.11 -2.53
N ARG A 136 -0.70 -16.02 -2.29
CA ARG A 136 -0.72 -15.27 -1.03
C ARG A 136 -2.09 -14.64 -0.74
N ALA A 137 -2.78 -14.09 -1.74
CA ALA A 137 -4.12 -13.53 -1.58
C ALA A 137 -5.13 -14.60 -1.16
N ASN A 138 -5.05 -15.81 -1.76
CA ASN A 138 -5.87 -16.95 -1.36
C ASN A 138 -5.55 -17.40 0.06
N ALA A 139 -4.26 -17.54 0.39
CA ALA A 139 -3.83 -17.92 1.73
C ALA A 139 -4.32 -16.93 2.79
N TRP A 140 -4.31 -15.62 2.49
CA TRP A 140 -4.90 -14.60 3.37
C TRP A 140 -6.42 -14.78 3.53
N ALA A 141 -7.14 -15.07 2.44
CA ALA A 141 -8.58 -15.24 2.47
C ALA A 141 -9.03 -16.53 3.21
N THR A 142 -8.22 -17.59 3.17
CA THR A 142 -8.53 -18.87 3.83
C THR A 142 -7.89 -19.01 5.21
N GLY A 143 -6.99 -18.10 5.60
CA GLY A 143 -6.26 -18.18 6.87
C GLY A 143 -5.13 -19.22 6.86
N ASP A 144 -4.56 -19.54 5.69
CA ASP A 144 -3.44 -20.48 5.59
C ASP A 144 -2.13 -19.80 6.04
N LEU A 145 -1.80 -19.96 7.32
CA LEU A 145 -0.66 -19.29 7.95
C LEU A 145 0.68 -19.81 7.44
N ASP A 146 0.78 -21.07 7.04
CA ASP A 146 2.03 -21.66 6.56
C ASP A 146 2.43 -21.06 5.20
N ILE A 147 1.48 -20.99 4.27
CA ILE A 147 1.71 -20.34 2.97
C ILE A 147 1.95 -18.83 3.15
N LEU A 148 1.26 -18.17 4.10
CA LEU A 148 1.52 -16.75 4.37
C LEU A 148 2.93 -16.51 4.93
N ARG A 149 3.44 -17.40 5.78
CA ARG A 149 4.82 -17.35 6.30
C ARG A 149 5.83 -17.59 5.18
N GLU A 150 5.63 -18.60 4.35
CA GLU A 150 6.49 -18.91 3.20
C GLU A 150 6.54 -17.74 2.21
N LEU A 151 5.40 -17.12 1.92
CA LEU A 151 5.27 -16.01 0.97
C LEU A 151 5.43 -14.64 1.61
N SER A 152 5.86 -14.55 2.87
CA SER A 152 5.98 -13.27 3.60
C SER A 152 6.98 -12.30 2.96
N GLY A 153 8.03 -12.82 2.32
CA GLY A 153 9.01 -12.03 1.56
C GLY A 153 8.56 -11.66 0.13
N ALA A 154 7.48 -12.23 -0.38
CA ALA A 154 7.03 -12.04 -1.77
C ALA A 154 6.35 -10.68 -2.02
N ASP A 155 6.22 -9.83 -1.01
CA ASP A 155 5.58 -8.52 -1.15
C ASP A 155 6.13 -7.44 -0.22
N PRO A 156 7.27 -6.80 -0.56
CA PRO A 156 7.77 -5.61 0.13
C PRO A 156 6.92 -4.34 -0.12
N GLY A 157 5.70 -4.47 -0.65
CA GLY A 157 4.90 -3.36 -1.17
C GLY A 157 5.18 -3.11 -2.65
N SER A 158 4.59 -2.04 -3.21
CA SER A 158 4.84 -1.70 -4.61
C SER A 158 6.29 -1.27 -4.79
N ALA A 159 7.00 -1.92 -5.73
CA ALA A 159 8.38 -1.59 -6.07
C ALA A 159 8.54 -0.10 -6.44
N CYS A 160 7.48 0.52 -6.96
CA CYS A 160 7.44 1.94 -7.27
C CYS A 160 7.34 2.86 -6.05
N ILE A 161 6.60 2.47 -5.00
CA ILE A 161 6.62 3.22 -3.74
C ILE A 161 8.01 3.09 -3.10
N GLN A 162 8.61 1.90 -3.10
CA GLN A 162 9.96 1.71 -2.58
C GLN A 162 11.01 2.50 -3.38
N ALA A 163 10.93 2.50 -4.71
CA ALA A 163 11.79 3.33 -5.56
C ALA A 163 11.58 4.82 -5.30
N LEU A 164 10.32 5.26 -5.12
CA LEU A 164 10.00 6.65 -4.79
C LEU A 164 10.55 7.06 -3.42
N LEU A 165 10.36 6.23 -2.39
CA LEU A 165 10.85 6.42 -1.01
C LEU A 165 12.39 6.38 -0.95
N GLY A 166 13.02 5.53 -1.75
CA GLY A 166 14.48 5.43 -1.87
C GLY A 166 15.12 6.55 -2.70
N THR A 167 14.33 7.41 -3.36
CA THR A 167 14.90 8.55 -4.07
C THR A 167 15.49 9.58 -3.11
N GLY A 168 16.65 10.12 -3.47
CA GLY A 168 17.27 11.22 -2.73
C GLY A 168 16.38 12.48 -2.59
N MET A 169 15.27 12.59 -3.33
CA MET A 169 14.33 13.71 -3.22
C MET A 169 13.59 13.73 -1.88
N LEU A 170 13.11 12.56 -1.42
CA LEU A 170 12.44 12.46 -0.12
C LEU A 170 13.45 12.54 1.02
N ALA A 171 14.62 11.93 0.87
CA ALA A 171 15.72 12.07 1.82
C ALA A 171 16.17 13.53 2.00
N ARG A 172 16.32 14.31 0.92
CA ARG A 172 16.66 15.75 0.97
C ARG A 172 15.60 16.60 1.70
N ARG A 173 14.39 16.08 1.83
CA ARG A 173 13.29 16.70 2.57
C ARG A 173 13.08 16.10 3.97
N GLY A 174 14.01 15.28 4.46
CA GLY A 174 13.95 14.68 5.80
C GLY A 174 12.93 13.56 5.94
N PHE A 175 12.71 12.80 4.86
CA PHE A 175 11.85 11.61 4.83
C PHE A 175 12.63 10.31 4.62
N ASP A 176 13.94 10.31 4.85
CA ASP A 176 14.81 9.12 4.78
C ASP A 176 14.51 8.08 5.86
N ASP A 177 13.97 8.50 7.00
CA ASP A 177 13.59 7.64 8.13
C ASP A 177 12.08 7.33 8.18
N LEU A 178 11.35 7.54 7.08
CA LEU A 178 9.90 7.54 7.10
C LEU A 178 9.29 6.20 7.54
N GLU A 179 9.85 5.08 7.08
CA GLU A 179 9.39 3.75 7.49
C GLU A 179 9.54 3.56 9.00
N ALA A 180 10.71 3.90 9.55
CA ALA A 180 10.98 3.82 10.98
C ALA A 180 10.01 4.69 11.80
N ARG A 181 9.70 5.90 11.31
CA ARG A 181 8.73 6.80 11.94
C ARG A 181 7.30 6.27 11.89
N VAL A 182 6.90 5.64 10.78
CA VAL A 182 5.59 4.98 10.67
C VAL A 182 5.51 3.84 11.67
N HIS A 183 6.56 3.02 11.79
CA HIS A 183 6.61 1.91 12.76
C HIS A 183 6.57 2.44 14.20
N ALA A 184 7.36 3.47 14.52
CA ALA A 184 7.36 4.07 15.84
C ALA A 184 6.01 4.69 16.22
N SER A 185 5.35 5.38 15.28
CA SER A 185 4.00 5.95 15.47
C SER A 185 2.97 4.87 15.77
N TRP A 186 3.01 3.77 15.02
CA TRP A 186 2.10 2.64 15.25
C TRP A 186 2.36 1.96 16.59
N LEU A 187 3.61 1.71 16.94
CA LEU A 187 3.98 1.07 18.21
C LEU A 187 3.57 1.92 19.42
N ALA A 188 3.83 3.22 19.38
CA ALA A 188 3.40 4.14 20.44
C ALA A 188 1.87 4.12 20.64
N ALA A 189 1.11 4.09 19.54
CA ALA A 189 -0.35 3.99 19.59
C ALA A 189 -0.81 2.63 20.15
N ALA A 190 -0.16 1.53 19.75
CA ALA A 190 -0.47 0.19 20.25
C ALA A 190 -0.19 0.08 21.76
N GLU A 191 0.96 0.56 22.22
CA GLU A 191 1.34 0.56 23.64
C GLU A 191 0.39 1.43 24.47
N GLN A 192 0.04 2.63 23.97
CA GLN A 192 -0.97 3.47 24.62
C GLN A 192 -2.31 2.74 24.76
N ALA A 193 -2.79 2.13 23.68
CA ALA A 193 -4.08 1.44 23.69
C ALA A 193 -4.09 0.25 24.66
N LEU A 194 -2.98 -0.51 24.73
CA LEU A 194 -2.83 -1.65 25.65
C LEU A 194 -2.76 -1.22 27.13
N VAL A 195 -2.29 0.00 27.42
CA VAL A 195 -2.29 0.56 28.78
C VAL A 195 -3.67 1.10 29.16
N GLU A 196 -4.35 1.75 28.21
CA GLU A 196 -5.61 2.46 28.47
C GLU A 196 -6.84 1.54 28.46
N TYR A 197 -6.83 0.50 27.62
CA TYR A 197 -7.97 -0.37 27.38
C TYR A 197 -7.64 -1.85 27.70
N PRO A 198 -8.50 -2.56 28.47
CA PRO A 198 -8.31 -3.98 28.75
C PRO A 198 -8.30 -4.88 27.50
N VAL A 199 -9.04 -4.47 26.47
CA VAL A 199 -9.13 -5.17 25.19
C VAL A 199 -8.99 -4.14 24.07
N THR A 200 -8.05 -4.37 23.17
CA THR A 200 -7.79 -3.52 22.00
C THR A 200 -7.81 -4.37 20.74
N VAL A 201 -8.40 -3.85 19.67
CA VAL A 201 -8.35 -4.46 18.34
C VAL A 201 -7.46 -3.60 17.45
N GLY A 202 -6.38 -4.20 16.93
CA GLY A 202 -5.48 -3.59 15.96
C GLY A 202 -5.56 -4.29 14.61
N ALA A 203 -5.47 -3.54 13.52
CA ALA A 203 -5.37 -4.08 12.17
C ALA A 203 -4.03 -3.65 11.55
N ILE A 204 -3.22 -4.62 11.14
CA ILE A 204 -1.95 -4.40 10.43
C ILE A 204 -1.90 -5.24 9.15
N PRO A 205 -1.15 -4.80 8.11
CA PRO A 205 -0.90 -5.64 6.95
C PRO A 205 -0.16 -6.93 7.33
N MET A 206 -0.49 -8.05 6.69
CA MET A 206 0.22 -9.32 6.93
C MET A 206 1.72 -9.23 6.62
N SER A 207 2.10 -8.37 5.67
CA SER A 207 3.51 -8.09 5.38
C SER A 207 4.26 -7.44 6.54
N GLU A 208 3.57 -6.75 7.46
CA GLU A 208 4.18 -6.22 8.69
C GLU A 208 4.05 -7.20 9.87
N ALA A 209 2.97 -7.99 9.90
CA ALA A 209 2.76 -8.99 10.93
C ALA A 209 3.81 -10.11 10.87
N LEU A 210 4.19 -10.56 9.67
CA LEU A 210 5.07 -11.70 9.45
C LEU A 210 6.53 -11.33 9.13
N ARG A 211 6.82 -10.05 8.86
CA ARG A 211 8.18 -9.63 8.51
C ARG A 211 9.13 -9.80 9.71
N PRO A 212 10.36 -10.31 9.49
CA PRO A 212 11.42 -10.22 10.48
C PRO A 212 11.69 -8.76 10.90
N GLY A 213 11.50 -8.43 12.17
CA GLY A 213 11.60 -7.04 12.65
C GLY A 213 10.38 -6.16 12.35
N GLY A 214 9.29 -6.74 11.86
CA GLY A 214 8.00 -6.07 11.70
C GLY A 214 7.34 -5.72 13.04
N LEU A 215 6.11 -5.21 13.00
CA LEU A 215 5.44 -4.61 14.15
C LEU A 215 5.24 -5.60 15.31
N LEU A 216 4.84 -6.85 15.02
CA LEU A 216 4.64 -7.87 16.05
C LEU A 216 5.97 -8.32 16.68
N ALA A 217 7.01 -8.52 15.87
CA ALA A 217 8.35 -8.85 16.36
C ALA A 217 8.90 -7.74 17.27
N GLN A 218 8.61 -6.48 16.93
CA GLN A 218 8.98 -5.33 17.73
C GLN A 218 8.21 -5.23 19.05
N LEU A 219 6.94 -5.63 19.10
CA LEU A 219 6.20 -5.78 20.36
C LEU A 219 6.79 -6.90 21.23
N ALA A 220 7.08 -8.06 20.63
CA ALA A 220 7.70 -9.18 21.35
C ALA A 220 9.05 -8.77 21.98
N ALA A 221 9.90 -8.04 21.22
CA ALA A 221 11.17 -7.53 21.71
C ALA A 221 11.04 -6.54 22.89
N ARG A 222 9.86 -5.94 23.09
CA ARG A 222 9.54 -5.04 24.20
C ARG A 222 8.92 -5.76 25.41
N GLY A 223 8.81 -7.09 25.36
CA GLY A 223 8.31 -7.92 26.46
C GLY A 223 6.82 -8.29 26.37
N TYR A 224 6.14 -7.92 25.29
CA TYR A 224 4.77 -8.37 25.06
C TYR A 224 4.75 -9.84 24.63
N THR A 225 3.78 -10.60 25.15
CA THR A 225 3.51 -11.96 24.65
C THR A 225 2.73 -11.85 23.35
N VAL A 226 3.30 -12.37 22.27
CA VAL A 226 2.63 -12.48 20.96
C VAL A 226 2.32 -13.96 20.74
N ARG A 227 1.04 -14.27 20.52
CA ARG A 227 0.57 -15.62 20.20
C ARG A 227 -0.03 -15.63 18.80
N ALA A 228 0.38 -16.58 17.97
CA ALA A 228 -0.20 -16.76 16.65
C ALA A 228 -1.55 -17.52 16.73
N PRO A 229 -2.46 -17.37 15.75
CA PRO A 229 -3.76 -18.02 15.78
C PRO A 229 -3.71 -19.56 15.84
N ASP A 230 -2.64 -20.17 15.32
CA ASP A 230 -2.37 -21.60 15.33
C ASP A 230 -1.64 -22.10 16.59
N GLU A 231 -1.32 -21.21 17.53
CA GLU A 231 -0.73 -21.54 18.83
C GLU A 231 -1.78 -21.61 19.96
N PHE A 232 -3.03 -21.21 19.66
CA PHE A 232 -4.14 -21.44 20.58
C PHE A 232 -4.52 -22.91 20.48
N GLU A 233 -4.25 -23.69 21.54
CA GLU A 233 -4.81 -25.04 21.68
C GLU A 233 -6.35 -24.94 21.65
N ASP A 234 -7.02 -25.90 21.01
CA ASP A 234 -8.46 -25.92 20.66
C ASP A 234 -9.46 -25.74 21.83
N ASP A 235 -8.97 -25.51 23.05
CA ASP A 235 -9.73 -25.59 24.29
C ASP A 235 -10.36 -24.26 24.75
N GLU A 236 -9.97 -23.11 24.16
CA GLU A 236 -10.39 -21.77 24.64
C GLU A 236 -11.47 -21.09 23.77
N TYR A 237 -11.79 -21.63 22.59
CA TYR A 237 -12.83 -21.08 21.70
C TYR A 237 -14.25 -21.62 21.94
N ASP A 238 -14.42 -22.62 22.82
CA ASP A 238 -15.73 -23.25 23.08
C ASP A 238 -16.68 -22.42 23.97
N ASP A 239 -16.22 -21.34 24.62
CA ASP A 239 -17.07 -20.57 25.58
C ASP A 239 -17.53 -19.18 25.09
N ALA A 240 -17.09 -18.70 23.93
CA ALA A 240 -17.44 -17.35 23.44
C ALA A 240 -18.42 -17.32 22.24
N GLY A 241 -18.82 -18.48 21.71
CA GLY A 241 -19.61 -18.59 20.46
C GLY A 241 -21.03 -19.11 20.59
N ALA A 242 -21.46 -19.56 21.77
CA ALA A 242 -22.81 -20.10 21.96
C ALA A 242 -23.80 -18.99 22.33
N GLY A 243 -24.34 -18.30 21.33
CA GLY A 243 -25.60 -17.56 21.49
C GLY A 243 -25.63 -16.14 20.92
N VAL A 244 -25.53 -16.00 19.59
CA VAL A 244 -26.28 -14.95 18.91
C VAL A 244 -27.25 -15.62 17.95
N GLU A 245 -28.40 -16.04 18.49
CA GLU A 245 -29.56 -16.34 17.65
C GLU A 245 -29.99 -15.05 16.97
N VAL A 246 -29.79 -14.97 15.65
CA VAL A 246 -30.40 -13.94 14.82
C VAL A 246 -31.90 -14.28 14.72
N SER A 247 -32.69 -13.71 15.61
CA SER A 247 -34.15 -13.74 15.55
C SER A 247 -34.61 -12.97 14.31
N THR A 248 -34.95 -13.69 13.24
CA THR A 248 -35.69 -13.12 12.11
C THR A 248 -37.17 -13.04 12.46
N ALA A 249 -37.56 -11.98 13.16
CA ALA A 249 -38.96 -11.58 13.24
C ALA A 249 -39.29 -10.66 12.06
N ALA A 250 -39.88 -11.23 11.01
CA ALA A 250 -40.60 -10.47 9.99
C ALA A 250 -42.05 -10.95 10.00
N THR A 251 -42.85 -10.36 10.88
CA THR A 251 -44.31 -10.46 10.85
C THR A 251 -44.81 -9.44 9.84
N ALA A 252 -45.34 -9.93 8.71
CA ALA A 252 -46.19 -9.14 7.82
C ALA A 252 -47.49 -9.93 7.61
N GLU A 253 -48.42 -9.75 8.55
CA GLU A 253 -49.83 -10.06 8.30
C GLU A 253 -50.41 -8.98 7.39
N HIS A 254 -51.01 -9.43 6.30
CA HIS A 254 -51.76 -8.65 5.33
C HIS A 254 -53.25 -8.78 5.69
N PRO A 255 -53.99 -7.70 6.01
CA PRO A 255 -55.43 -7.80 6.13
C PRO A 255 -56.07 -7.67 4.75
N ALA A 256 -56.84 -8.70 4.36
CA ALA A 256 -57.84 -8.62 3.32
C ALA A 256 -59.19 -8.33 4.00
N ASP A 257 -59.69 -7.11 3.82
CA ASP A 257 -61.08 -6.79 3.47
C ASP A 257 -61.16 -5.31 3.06
#